data_AF-A0A751PK26-F1
#
_entry.id   AF-A0A751PK26-F1
#
_cell.length_a   1.000
_cell.length_b   1.000
_cell.length_c   1.000
_cell.angle_alpha   90.00
_cell.angle_beta   90.00
_cell.angle_gamma   90.00
#
_symmetry.space_group_name_H-M   'P 1'
#
loop_
_entity.id
_entity.type
_entity.pdbx_description
1 polymer ?
#
loop_
_entity_poly.entity_id
_entity_poly.type
_entity_poly.pdbx_seq_one_letter_code
_entity_poly.pdbx_strand_id
1 'polypeptide(L)'
;IQAVAQHTRHPLSLHLMVSSPQRWLPWLAAIRPGWIFIHAESVQNPSEILADIRAIGAKAGLALNPATPLLPYRYLALQLDALMIMTSEPDGRGQQFIAAMCEKVSQSREHFPAAECWADGGITLRAARLLAAAGAQHLVIGRALFTTANYDVTLSQFTAL
;
A
#
# COMPACT_ATOMS: atom_id res chain seq x y z
N ILE A 1 1.69 -5.84 16.55
CA ILE A 1 2.09 -6.55 15.31
C ILE A 1 2.45 -8.00 15.61
N GLN A 2 3.40 -8.28 16.51
CA GLN A 2 3.78 -9.66 16.88
C GLN A 2 2.58 -10.56 17.26
N ALA A 3 1.69 -10.08 18.11
CA ALA A 3 0.48 -10.83 18.47
C ALA A 3 -0.38 -11.17 17.25
N VAL A 4 -0.61 -10.23 16.32
CA VAL A 4 -1.36 -10.49 15.09
C VAL A 4 -0.64 -11.54 14.24
N ALA A 5 0.68 -11.44 14.08
CA ALA A 5 1.48 -12.39 13.31
C ALA A 5 1.40 -13.83 13.85
N GLN A 6 1.20 -14.00 15.16
CA GLN A 6 1.01 -15.32 15.78
C GLN A 6 -0.38 -15.92 15.52
N HIS A 7 -1.36 -15.10 15.14
CA HIS A 7 -2.76 -15.51 14.99
C HIS A 7 -3.24 -15.54 13.53
N THR A 8 -2.37 -15.25 12.56
CA THR A 8 -2.71 -15.33 11.14
C THR A 8 -1.75 -16.21 10.36
N ARG A 9 -2.28 -16.88 9.33
CA ARG A 9 -1.46 -17.56 8.32
C ARG A 9 -1.25 -16.71 7.07
N HIS A 10 -1.95 -15.57 6.97
CA HIS A 10 -1.80 -14.65 5.85
C HIS A 10 -0.55 -13.80 6.03
N PRO A 11 0.18 -13.53 4.94
CA PRO A 11 1.32 -12.61 4.98
C PRO A 11 0.84 -11.21 5.43
N LEU A 12 1.62 -10.60 6.33
CA LEU A 12 1.35 -9.24 6.78
C LEU A 12 1.87 -8.22 5.78
N SER A 13 1.02 -7.28 5.39
CA SER A 13 1.43 -6.04 4.72
C SER A 13 1.53 -4.93 5.77
N LEU A 14 2.73 -4.36 5.93
CA LEU A 14 2.98 -3.31 6.91
C LEU A 14 3.16 -1.98 6.21
N HIS A 15 2.25 -1.04 6.45
CA HIS A 15 2.32 0.31 5.94
C HIS A 15 2.89 1.26 7.01
N LEU A 16 4.13 1.71 6.82
CA LEU A 16 4.88 2.51 7.79
C LEU A 16 4.68 4.03 7.54
N MET A 17 3.64 4.58 8.16
CA MET A 17 3.40 6.04 8.23
C MET A 17 4.18 6.68 9.39
N VAL A 18 5.51 6.57 9.37
CA VAL A 18 6.43 7.07 10.40
C VAL A 18 7.61 7.81 9.77
N SER A 19 8.24 8.70 10.53
CA SER A 19 9.53 9.26 10.13
C SER A 19 10.67 8.26 10.42
N SER A 20 11.73 8.30 9.61
CA SER A 20 12.88 7.39 9.74
C SER A 20 12.50 5.90 9.83
N PRO A 21 11.75 5.36 8.85
CA PRO A 21 11.27 3.97 8.86
C PRO A 21 12.36 2.90 9.05
N GLN A 22 13.61 3.18 8.66
CA GLN A 22 14.76 2.29 8.83
C GLN A 22 14.96 1.82 10.29
N ARG A 23 14.57 2.63 11.28
CA ARG A 23 14.71 2.30 12.71
C ARG A 23 13.86 1.10 13.13
N TRP A 24 12.82 0.79 12.37
CA TRP A 24 11.87 -0.29 12.68
C TRP A 24 12.25 -1.63 12.06
N LEU A 25 13.08 -1.63 11.00
CA LEU A 25 13.43 -2.85 10.26
C LEU A 25 14.01 -3.97 11.13
N PRO A 26 14.92 -3.72 12.10
CA PRO A 26 15.43 -4.79 12.96
C PRO A 26 14.33 -5.50 13.75
N TRP A 27 13.33 -4.77 14.22
CA TRP A 27 12.18 -5.33 14.93
C TRP A 27 11.21 -6.07 14.01
N LEU A 28 11.05 -5.58 12.77
CA LEU A 28 10.16 -6.18 11.78
C LEU A 28 10.74 -7.47 11.18
N ALA A 29 12.06 -7.61 11.13
CA ALA A 29 12.74 -8.81 10.62
C ALA A 29 12.28 -10.10 11.35
N ALA A 30 12.07 -10.03 12.66
CA ALA A 30 11.60 -11.16 13.46
C ALA A 30 10.18 -11.64 13.07
N ILE A 31 9.39 -10.77 12.43
CA ILE A 31 8.00 -11.03 12.05
C ILE A 31 7.91 -11.58 10.62
N ARG A 32 8.92 -11.33 9.78
CA ARG A 32 8.97 -11.70 8.34
C ARG A 32 7.69 -11.29 7.59
N PRO A 33 7.37 -9.98 7.54
CA PRO A 33 6.19 -9.50 6.82
C PRO A 33 6.30 -9.81 5.33
N GLY A 34 5.16 -9.99 4.67
CA GLY A 34 5.14 -10.21 3.21
C GLY A 34 5.51 -8.94 2.46
N TRP A 35 5.02 -7.79 2.91
CA TRP A 35 5.33 -6.48 2.34
C TRP A 35 5.64 -5.46 3.44
N ILE A 36 6.53 -4.53 3.14
CA ILE A 36 6.71 -3.30 3.89
C ILE A 36 6.60 -2.13 2.92
N PHE A 37 5.65 -1.24 3.18
CA PHE A 37 5.47 0.01 2.47
C PHE A 37 6.02 1.16 3.29
N ILE A 38 6.89 1.97 2.69
CA ILE A 38 7.40 3.20 3.28
C ILE A 38 6.96 4.39 2.44
N HIS A 39 6.75 5.53 3.07
CA HIS A 39 6.45 6.77 2.37
C HIS A 39 7.69 7.36 1.73
N ALA A 40 7.61 7.70 0.45
CA ALA A 40 8.70 8.37 -0.26
C ALA A 40 9.05 9.74 0.35
N GLU A 41 8.07 10.36 1.01
CA GLU A 41 8.19 11.64 1.73
C GLU A 41 8.89 11.49 3.08
N SER A 42 9.01 10.27 3.60
CA SER A 42 9.56 9.99 4.94
C SER A 42 11.06 9.65 4.94
N VAL A 43 11.68 9.57 3.77
CA VAL A 43 13.06 9.10 3.57
C VAL A 43 13.83 10.00 2.62
N GLN A 44 15.13 10.16 2.86
CA GLN A 44 16.02 10.92 1.98
C GLN A 44 16.56 10.07 0.82
N ASN A 45 16.87 8.79 1.11
CA ASN A 45 17.40 7.84 0.13
C ASN A 45 16.49 6.59 0.07
N PRO A 46 15.44 6.59 -0.77
CA PRO A 46 14.53 5.45 -0.87
C PRO A 46 15.24 4.16 -1.31
N SER A 47 16.25 4.23 -2.17
CA SER A 47 16.92 3.03 -2.71
C SER A 47 17.57 2.16 -1.63
N GLU A 48 18.23 2.79 -0.66
CA GLU A 48 18.93 2.12 0.44
C GLU A 48 17.96 1.34 1.32
N ILE A 49 16.89 2.00 1.77
CA ILE A 49 15.91 1.34 2.64
C ILE A 49 15.07 0.28 1.90
N LEU A 50 14.80 0.46 0.60
CA LEU A 50 14.16 -0.59 -0.20
C LEU A 50 15.06 -1.85 -0.27
N ALA A 51 16.38 -1.67 -0.38
CA ALA A 51 17.33 -2.78 -0.30
C ALA A 51 17.33 -3.43 1.09
N ASP A 52 17.31 -2.65 2.17
CA ASP A 52 17.24 -3.16 3.55
C ASP A 52 15.96 -3.96 3.82
N ILE A 53 14.81 -3.49 3.31
CA ILE A 53 13.54 -4.22 3.41
C ILE A 53 13.64 -5.58 2.73
N ARG A 54 14.25 -5.65 1.54
CA ARG A 54 14.48 -6.92 0.83
C ARG A 54 15.47 -7.81 1.58
N ALA A 55 16.50 -7.23 2.21
CA ALA A 55 17.49 -7.98 2.99
C ALA A 55 16.88 -8.70 4.20
N ILE A 56 15.81 -8.17 4.79
CA ILE A 56 15.07 -8.84 5.87
C ILE A 56 13.98 -9.81 5.35
N GLY A 57 13.91 -10.02 4.03
CA GLY A 57 13.06 -11.01 3.38
C GLY A 57 11.64 -10.56 3.04
N ALA A 58 11.33 -9.26 3.15
CA ALA A 58 10.03 -8.70 2.78
C ALA A 58 10.06 -8.09 1.37
N LYS A 59 8.90 -8.05 0.70
CA LYS A 59 8.74 -7.25 -0.52
C LYS A 59 8.80 -5.76 -0.19
N ALA A 60 9.58 -5.00 -0.94
CA ALA A 60 9.81 -3.59 -0.72
C ALA A 60 8.82 -2.73 -1.53
N GLY A 61 7.98 -2.02 -0.80
CA GLY A 61 6.96 -1.13 -1.35
C GLY A 61 7.24 0.34 -1.08
N LEU A 62 6.92 1.20 -2.04
CA LEU A 62 6.96 2.65 -1.88
C LEU A 62 5.53 3.21 -1.95
N ALA A 63 5.11 3.89 -0.89
CA ALA A 63 3.84 4.59 -0.80
C ALA A 63 4.02 6.06 -1.20
N LEU A 64 3.03 6.59 -1.93
CA LEU A 64 3.00 7.97 -2.39
C LEU A 64 1.70 8.63 -1.93
N ASN A 65 1.80 9.73 -1.18
CA ASN A 65 0.66 10.59 -0.89
C ASN A 65 0.03 11.15 -2.17
N PRO A 66 -1.22 11.63 -2.13
CA PRO A 66 -1.89 12.15 -3.33
C PRO A 66 -1.05 13.19 -4.07
N ALA A 67 -0.50 14.16 -3.33
CA ALA A 67 0.30 15.27 -3.85
C ALA A 67 1.70 14.88 -4.37
N THR A 68 2.20 13.69 -4.03
CA THR A 68 3.58 13.29 -4.35
C THR A 68 3.67 12.75 -5.77
N PRO A 69 4.45 13.36 -6.68
CA PRO A 69 4.53 12.91 -8.06
C PRO A 69 5.17 11.52 -8.19
N LEU A 70 4.72 10.75 -9.17
CA LEU A 70 5.14 9.36 -9.39
C LEU A 70 6.47 9.27 -10.19
N LEU A 71 6.62 10.11 -11.22
CA LEU A 71 7.75 10.05 -12.16
C LEU A 71 9.15 10.20 -11.53
N PRO A 72 9.37 11.04 -10.49
CA PRO A 72 10.69 11.16 -9.87
C PRO A 72 11.23 9.84 -9.30
N TYR A 73 10.37 8.86 -9.02
CA TYR A 73 10.77 7.56 -8.47
C TYR A 73 10.99 6.49 -9.54
N ARG A 74 10.84 6.81 -10.83
CA ARG A 74 10.98 5.83 -11.93
C ARG A 74 12.35 5.15 -11.97
N TYR A 75 13.40 5.82 -11.49
CA TYR A 75 14.73 5.23 -11.38
C TYR A 75 14.79 4.01 -10.43
N LEU A 76 13.79 3.86 -9.54
CA LEU A 76 13.66 2.73 -8.61
C LEU A 76 12.84 1.57 -9.19
N ALA A 77 12.36 1.64 -10.44
CA ALA A 77 11.40 0.68 -10.97
C ALA A 77 11.83 -0.80 -10.89
N LEU A 78 13.15 -1.08 -10.93
CA LEU A 78 13.69 -2.44 -10.80
C LEU A 78 13.91 -2.89 -9.33
N GLN A 79 13.80 -1.97 -8.38
CA GLN A 79 13.98 -2.24 -6.94
C GLN A 79 12.63 -2.36 -6.21
N LEU A 80 11.56 -1.86 -6.81
CA LEU A 80 10.22 -1.85 -6.23
C LEU A 80 9.49 -3.14 -6.54
N ASP A 81 9.12 -3.88 -5.49
CA ASP A 81 8.19 -5.00 -5.61
C ASP A 81 6.74 -4.48 -5.70
N ALA A 82 6.44 -3.33 -5.09
CA ALA A 82 5.12 -2.73 -5.09
C ALA A 82 5.13 -1.19 -5.01
N LEU A 83 4.10 -0.56 -5.57
CA LEU A 83 3.76 0.85 -5.35
C LEU A 83 2.40 0.95 -4.68
N MET A 84 2.31 1.75 -3.62
CA MET A 84 1.05 2.08 -2.96
C MET A 84 0.66 3.51 -3.28
N ILE A 85 -0.48 3.66 -3.96
CA ILE A 85 -1.07 4.96 -4.25
C ILE A 85 -2.06 5.29 -3.13
N MET A 86 -1.78 6.33 -2.36
CA MET A 86 -2.76 6.86 -1.43
C MET A 86 -3.90 7.51 -2.20
N THR A 87 -5.11 7.07 -1.90
CA THR A 87 -6.37 7.50 -2.51
C THR A 87 -7.22 8.33 -1.56
N SER A 88 -6.68 8.68 -0.40
CA SER A 88 -7.20 9.69 0.51
C SER A 88 -6.04 10.41 1.19
N GLU A 89 -6.28 11.59 1.75
CA GLU A 89 -5.29 12.23 2.60
C GLU A 89 -5.09 11.44 3.92
N PRO A 90 -3.86 11.30 4.42
CA PRO A 90 -3.57 10.72 5.73
C PRO A 90 -3.85 11.74 6.87
N ASP A 91 -5.01 12.40 6.82
CA ASP A 91 -5.33 13.58 7.65
C ASP A 91 -6.18 13.25 8.89
N GLY A 92 -6.58 11.99 9.06
CA GLY A 92 -7.47 11.54 10.13
C GLY A 92 -8.93 12.01 10.00
N ARG A 93 -9.31 12.68 8.90
CA ARG A 93 -10.65 13.25 8.68
C ARG A 93 -11.56 12.31 7.93
N GLY A 94 -11.54 11.04 8.33
CA GLY A 94 -12.40 10.03 7.74
C GLY A 94 -11.91 9.46 6.41
N GLN A 95 -10.70 9.81 5.94
CA GLN A 95 -10.08 9.21 4.74
C GLN A 95 -11.04 9.20 3.54
N GLN A 96 -11.45 10.38 3.08
CA GLN A 96 -12.35 10.48 1.93
C GLN A 96 -11.62 10.09 0.63
N PHE A 97 -12.26 9.26 -0.18
CA PHE A 97 -11.70 8.82 -1.46
C PHE A 97 -11.58 9.97 -2.46
N ILE A 98 -10.40 10.09 -3.07
CA ILE A 98 -10.03 11.09 -4.07
C ILE A 98 -10.05 10.40 -5.44
N ALA A 99 -11.16 10.55 -6.17
CA ALA A 99 -11.35 9.88 -7.47
C ALA A 99 -10.26 10.20 -8.51
N ALA A 100 -9.64 11.39 -8.43
CA ALA A 100 -8.52 11.76 -9.29
C ALA A 100 -7.30 10.82 -9.14
N MET A 101 -7.17 10.09 -8.02
CA MET A 101 -6.08 9.15 -7.82
C MET A 101 -6.19 7.90 -8.71
N CYS A 102 -7.35 7.63 -9.32
CA CYS A 102 -7.45 6.59 -10.36
C CYS A 102 -6.50 6.86 -11.53
N GLU A 103 -6.29 8.12 -11.92
CA GLU A 103 -5.33 8.45 -12.99
C GLU A 103 -3.90 8.07 -12.57
N LYS A 104 -3.53 8.37 -11.33
CA LYS A 104 -2.22 8.01 -10.77
C LYS A 104 -2.02 6.50 -10.64
N VAL A 105 -3.08 5.76 -10.36
CA VAL A 105 -3.09 4.28 -10.43
C VAL A 105 -2.79 3.81 -11.85
N SER A 106 -3.49 4.32 -12.87
CA SER A 106 -3.22 3.98 -14.27
C SER A 106 -1.77 4.29 -14.68
N GLN A 107 -1.28 5.49 -14.33
CA GLN A 107 0.11 5.89 -14.60
C GLN A 107 1.13 5.01 -13.88
N SER A 108 0.81 4.50 -12.68
CA SER A 108 1.70 3.55 -11.99
C SER A 108 1.86 2.25 -12.76
N ARG A 109 0.77 1.73 -13.36
CA ARG A 109 0.82 0.52 -14.19
C ARG A 109 1.61 0.72 -15.47
N GLU A 110 1.55 1.92 -16.05
CA GLU A 110 2.32 2.27 -17.25
C GLU A 110 3.81 2.41 -16.95
N HIS A 111 4.17 3.17 -15.91
CA HIS A 111 5.57 3.53 -15.65
C HIS A 111 6.33 2.53 -14.79
N PHE A 112 5.62 1.68 -14.04
CA PHE A 112 6.18 0.65 -13.16
C PHE A 112 5.52 -0.72 -13.41
N PRO A 113 5.59 -1.26 -14.64
CA PRO A 113 4.81 -2.44 -15.03
C PRO A 113 5.16 -3.71 -14.25
N ALA A 114 6.40 -3.78 -13.73
CA ALA A 114 6.89 -4.89 -12.92
C ALA A 114 6.48 -4.83 -11.45
N ALA A 115 6.16 -3.64 -10.92
CA ALA A 115 5.74 -3.48 -9.53
C ALA A 115 4.25 -3.80 -9.39
N GLU A 116 3.86 -4.42 -8.27
CA GLU A 116 2.45 -4.56 -7.91
C GLU A 116 1.82 -3.17 -7.63
N CYS A 117 0.62 -2.91 -8.13
CA CYS A 117 -0.11 -1.68 -7.83
C CYS A 117 -1.11 -1.88 -6.68
N TRP A 118 -0.87 -1.15 -5.59
CA TRP A 118 -1.71 -1.11 -4.40
C TRP A 118 -2.44 0.24 -4.30
N ALA A 119 -3.67 0.24 -3.81
CA ALA A 119 -4.40 1.45 -3.46
C ALA A 119 -4.88 1.38 -2.00
N ASP A 120 -4.71 2.49 -1.26
CA ASP A 120 -5.12 2.61 0.13
C ASP A 120 -5.82 3.96 0.38
N GLY A 121 -6.89 3.98 1.17
CA GLY A 121 -7.60 5.20 1.57
C GLY A 121 -9.04 5.32 1.07
N GLY A 122 -10.01 5.26 2.00
CA GLY A 122 -11.42 5.58 1.68
C GLY A 122 -12.13 4.63 0.73
N ILE A 123 -11.61 3.42 0.54
CA ILE A 123 -12.12 2.51 -0.49
C ILE A 123 -13.48 1.90 -0.09
N THR A 124 -14.52 2.36 -0.78
CA THR A 124 -15.86 1.75 -0.81
C THR A 124 -15.96 0.75 -1.98
N LEU A 125 -17.05 -0.03 -2.07
CA LEU A 125 -17.27 -0.92 -3.22
C LEU A 125 -17.28 -0.16 -4.56
N ARG A 126 -17.82 1.07 -4.59
CA ARG A 126 -17.78 1.93 -5.78
C ARG A 126 -16.35 2.36 -6.11
N ALA A 127 -15.57 2.80 -5.12
CA ALA A 127 -14.19 3.21 -5.33
C ALA A 127 -13.32 2.02 -5.78
N ALA A 128 -13.53 0.84 -5.20
CA ALA A 128 -12.84 -0.39 -5.58
C ALA A 128 -13.02 -0.74 -7.06
N ARG A 129 -14.24 -0.62 -7.60
CA ARG A 129 -14.51 -0.80 -9.04
C ARG A 129 -13.71 0.17 -9.92
N LEU A 130 -13.64 1.44 -9.51
CA LEU A 130 -12.90 2.46 -10.26
C LEU A 130 -11.39 2.19 -10.23
N LEU A 131 -10.86 1.79 -9.06
CA LEU A 131 -9.45 1.47 -8.89
C LEU A 131 -9.06 0.19 -9.63
N ALA A 132 -9.88 -0.86 -9.58
CA ALA A 132 -9.70 -2.08 -10.35
C ALA A 132 -9.69 -1.80 -11.86
N ALA A 133 -10.64 -0.97 -12.34
CA ALA A 133 -10.69 -0.54 -13.73
C ALA A 133 -9.47 0.31 -14.14
N ALA A 134 -8.90 1.08 -13.22
CA ALA A 134 -7.64 1.81 -13.41
C ALA A 134 -6.40 0.91 -13.36
N GLY A 135 -6.54 -0.35 -12.96
CA GLY A 135 -5.46 -1.35 -12.96
C GLY A 135 -4.81 -1.58 -11.59
N ALA A 136 -5.41 -1.12 -10.48
CA ALA A 136 -4.97 -1.53 -9.15
C ALA A 136 -5.15 -3.05 -8.99
N GLN A 137 -4.11 -3.73 -8.49
CA GLN A 137 -4.11 -5.17 -8.28
C GLN A 137 -4.45 -5.54 -6.84
N HIS A 138 -4.19 -4.62 -5.91
CA HIS A 138 -4.44 -4.79 -4.48
C HIS A 138 -5.17 -3.57 -3.92
N LEU A 139 -6.22 -3.81 -3.14
CA LEU A 139 -7.04 -2.76 -2.54
C LEU A 139 -7.04 -2.92 -1.01
N VAL A 140 -6.64 -1.89 -0.29
CA VAL A 140 -6.65 -1.89 1.18
C VAL A 140 -8.03 -1.42 1.66
N ILE A 141 -8.82 -2.37 2.16
CA ILE A 141 -10.18 -2.12 2.65
C ILE A 141 -10.20 -2.13 4.18
N GLY A 142 -10.45 -0.96 4.77
CA GLY A 142 -10.64 -0.80 6.20
C GLY A 142 -12.12 -0.65 6.56
N ARG A 143 -12.54 0.60 6.80
CA ARG A 143 -13.85 0.95 7.37
C ARG A 143 -15.03 0.25 6.69
N ALA A 144 -15.07 0.23 5.36
CA ALA A 144 -16.17 -0.37 4.60
C ALA A 144 -16.43 -1.85 4.97
N LEU A 145 -15.38 -2.59 5.33
CA LEU A 145 -15.47 -3.99 5.70
C LEU A 145 -15.72 -4.19 7.21
N PHE A 146 -15.17 -3.34 8.07
CA PHE A 146 -15.28 -3.49 9.53
C PHE A 146 -16.50 -2.80 10.17
N THR A 147 -17.20 -1.92 9.45
CA THR A 147 -18.42 -1.26 9.95
C THR A 147 -19.70 -1.75 9.27
N THR A 148 -19.62 -2.85 8.52
CA THR A 148 -20.78 -3.45 7.85
C THR A 148 -21.62 -4.29 8.82
N ALA A 149 -22.89 -4.50 8.49
CA ALA A 149 -23.77 -5.39 9.24
C ALA A 149 -23.43 -6.88 9.02
N ASN A 150 -22.86 -7.23 7.86
CA ASN A 150 -22.46 -8.60 7.54
C ASN A 150 -21.11 -8.61 6.80
N TYR A 151 -20.08 -9.04 7.53
CA TYR A 151 -18.70 -9.09 7.05
C TYR A 151 -18.55 -9.98 5.82
N ASP A 152 -19.07 -11.21 5.87
CA ASP A 152 -18.89 -12.22 4.82
C ASP A 152 -19.55 -11.78 3.50
N VAL A 153 -20.76 -11.20 3.59
CA VAL A 153 -21.46 -10.65 2.42
C VAL A 153 -20.66 -9.49 1.82
N THR A 154 -20.14 -8.60 2.66
CA THR A 154 -19.37 -7.44 2.19
C THR A 154 -18.05 -7.86 1.58
N LEU A 155 -17.33 -8.79 2.21
CA LEU A 155 -16.10 -9.37 1.68
C LEU A 155 -16.34 -10.00 0.31
N SER A 156 -17.40 -10.80 0.17
CA SER A 156 -17.78 -11.45 -1.08
C SER A 156 -18.01 -10.45 -2.22
N GLN A 157 -18.56 -9.27 -1.92
CA GLN A 157 -18.74 -8.20 -2.91
C GLN A 157 -17.41 -7.63 -3.40
N PHE A 158 -16.42 -7.48 -2.52
CA PHE A 158 -15.08 -7.02 -2.90
C PHE A 158 -14.30 -8.08 -3.68
N THR A 159 -14.40 -9.35 -3.31
CA THR A 159 -13.69 -10.45 -3.98
C THR A 159 -14.27 -10.81 -5.35
N ALA A 160 -15.48 -10.34 -5.66
CA ALA A 160 -16.13 -10.55 -6.96
C ALA A 160 -15.79 -9.47 -8.01
N LEU A 161 -14.93 -8.50 -7.66
CA LEU A 161 -14.40 -7.49 -8.57
C LEU A 161 -13.27 -8.08 -9.43
#